data_AF-A0A9Q0J9T5-F1
#
_entry.id   AF-A0A9Q0J9T5-F1
#
_cell.length_a   1.000
_cell.length_b   1.000
_cell.length_c   1.000
_cell.angle_alpha   90.00
_cell.angle_beta   90.00
_cell.angle_gamma   90.00
#
_symmetry.space_group_name_H-M   'P 1'
#
loop_
_entity.id
_entity.type
_entity.pdbx_description
1 polymer ?
#
loop_
_entity_poly.entity_id
_entity_poly.type
_entity_poly.pdbx_seq_one_letter_code
_entity_poly.pdbx_strand_id
1 'polypeptide(L)'
;MESVQYVWKLHDRSDVKVSELSGNTVLACFPSEASMRQFIQEAPDWVRIWFSSLKPWEKGDHAKNRRAWLCIRGIPLHAWCNEFFQIVGSLFGDLVRVDPATEQRHRLDGAWIEVLTSQGGTIEKDLEVVIADGRYSISVVEFQGLTDDCTADSGRNSLVPEV
;
A
#
# COMPACT_ATOMS: atom_id res chain seq x y z
N MET A 1 -6.21 -7.73 4.04
CA MET A 1 -4.94 -8.43 3.76
C MET A 1 -4.60 -9.14 5.05
N GLU A 2 -4.56 -10.47 5.08
CA GLU A 2 -4.18 -11.18 6.31
C GLU A 2 -2.76 -10.76 6.69
N SER A 3 -2.50 -10.54 7.99
CA SER A 3 -1.16 -10.14 8.44
C SER A 3 -0.13 -11.18 7.98
N VAL A 4 1.03 -10.74 7.47
CA VAL A 4 2.09 -11.67 7.02
C VAL A 4 2.45 -12.64 8.15
N GLN A 5 2.43 -12.20 9.40
CA GLN A 5 2.64 -13.04 10.58
C GLN A 5 1.67 -14.23 10.67
N TYR A 6 0.43 -14.05 10.25
CA TYR A 6 -0.59 -15.09 10.29
C TYR A 6 -0.30 -16.23 9.31
N VAL A 7 0.13 -15.89 8.08
CA VAL A 7 0.51 -16.88 7.06
C VAL A 7 1.65 -17.78 7.54
N TRP A 8 2.66 -17.20 8.18
CA TRP A 8 3.81 -17.96 8.68
C TRP A 8 3.45 -18.86 9.88
N LYS A 9 2.52 -18.41 10.74
CA LYS A 9 1.97 -19.22 11.85
C LYS A 9 1.14 -20.41 11.35
N LEU A 10 0.36 -20.23 10.28
CA LEU A 10 -0.45 -21.32 9.68
C LEU A 10 0.39 -22.49 9.16
N HIS A 11 1.66 -22.23 8.83
CA HIS A 11 2.60 -23.24 8.35
C HIS A 11 3.56 -23.75 9.45
N ASP A 12 3.19 -23.58 10.73
CA ASP A 12 3.94 -24.04 11.91
C ASP A 12 5.39 -23.52 11.99
N ARG A 13 5.67 -22.35 11.40
CA ARG A 13 6.98 -21.68 11.48
C ARG A 13 7.02 -20.64 12.59
N SER A 14 6.66 -21.09 13.80
CA SER A 14 6.72 -20.27 15.02
C SER A 14 8.16 -19.86 15.39
N ASP A 15 9.14 -20.61 14.90
CA ASP A 15 10.58 -20.39 15.07
C ASP A 15 11.11 -19.18 14.28
N VAL A 16 10.37 -18.74 13.25
CA VAL A 16 10.75 -17.64 12.37
C VAL A 16 10.03 -16.38 12.80
N LYS A 17 10.80 -15.34 13.16
CA LYS A 17 10.24 -14.01 13.40
C LYS A 17 10.15 -13.29 12.06
N VAL A 18 8.96 -12.82 11.70
CA VAL A 18 8.78 -12.01 10.50
C VAL A 18 8.65 -10.54 10.89
N SER A 19 9.02 -9.62 10.02
CA SER A 19 8.79 -8.19 10.20
C SER A 19 8.52 -7.57 8.84
N GLU A 20 7.51 -6.73 8.73
CA GLU A 20 7.30 -5.95 7.51
C GLU A 20 8.44 -4.95 7.38
N LEU A 21 9.11 -4.93 6.23
CA LEU A 21 10.22 -4.01 6.00
C LEU A 21 9.71 -2.78 5.27
N SER A 22 9.09 -2.98 4.11
CA SER A 22 8.69 -1.87 3.23
C SER A 22 7.81 -2.36 2.09
N GLY A 23 6.65 -1.74 1.86
CA GLY A 23 5.85 -1.98 0.66
C GLY A 23 5.30 -3.40 0.54
N ASN A 24 6.04 -4.27 -0.16
CA ASN A 24 5.74 -5.69 -0.37
C ASN A 24 6.88 -6.61 0.12
N THR A 25 7.83 -6.07 0.88
CA THR A 25 9.01 -6.78 1.37
C THR A 25 8.88 -7.08 2.85
N VAL A 26 9.24 -8.31 3.22
CA VAL A 26 9.25 -8.79 4.60
C VAL A 26 10.63 -9.31 4.94
N LEU A 27 11.05 -9.12 6.19
CA LEU A 27 12.27 -9.68 6.74
C LEU A 27 11.91 -10.89 7.61
N ALA A 28 12.48 -12.04 7.30
CA ALA A 28 12.33 -13.26 8.09
C ALA A 28 13.64 -13.57 8.83
N CYS A 29 13.58 -13.64 10.15
CA CYS A 29 14.70 -13.97 11.03
C CYS A 29 14.57 -15.42 11.49
N PHE A 30 15.52 -16.25 11.06
CA PHE A 30 15.58 -17.67 11.40
C PHE A 30 16.49 -17.90 12.62
N PRO A 31 16.31 -19.01 13.36
CA PRO A 31 17.16 -19.35 14.51
C PRO A 31 18.64 -19.54 14.16
N SER A 32 18.95 -19.93 12.92
CA SER A 32 20.32 -20.13 12.44
C SER A 32 20.46 -19.86 10.95
N GLU A 33 21.68 -19.58 10.49
CA GLU A 33 21.99 -19.45 9.06
C GLU A 33 21.69 -20.75 8.29
N ALA A 34 21.96 -21.91 8.89
CA ALA A 34 21.67 -23.21 8.28
C ALA A 34 20.16 -23.39 8.03
N SER A 35 19.33 -23.08 9.03
CA SER A 35 17.86 -23.13 8.91
C SER A 35 17.33 -22.17 7.83
N MET A 36 17.90 -20.97 7.73
CA MET A 36 17.57 -20.01 6.67
C MET A 36 17.95 -20.57 5.30
N ARG A 37 19.18 -21.06 5.12
CA ARG A 37 19.65 -21.61 3.83
C ARG A 37 18.81 -22.80 3.39
N GLN A 38 18.49 -23.70 4.31
CA GLN A 38 17.60 -24.84 4.05
C GLN A 38 16.22 -24.36 3.59
N PHE A 39 15.62 -23.39 4.28
CA PHE A 39 14.32 -22.83 3.90
C PHE A 39 14.34 -22.18 2.51
N ILE A 40 15.41 -21.43 2.18
CA ILE A 40 15.56 -20.83 0.85
C ILE A 40 15.73 -21.90 -0.23
N GLN A 41 16.49 -22.96 0.06
CA GLN A 41 16.73 -24.05 -0.87
C GLN A 41 15.46 -24.88 -1.11
N GLU A 42 14.72 -25.19 -0.04
CA GLU A 42 13.45 -25.92 -0.13
C GLU A 42 12.38 -25.08 -0.83
N ALA A 43 12.37 -23.75 -0.60
CA ALA A 43 11.41 -22.79 -1.11
C ALA A 43 9.99 -23.37 -1.17
N PRO A 44 9.35 -23.62 0.00
CA PRO A 44 8.07 -24.31 0.08
C PRO A 44 7.03 -23.71 -0.87
N ASP A 45 6.15 -24.55 -1.42
CA ASP A 45 5.20 -24.10 -2.45
C ASP A 45 4.33 -22.92 -2.00
N TRP A 46 3.92 -22.92 -0.73
CA TRP A 46 3.18 -21.79 -0.17
C TRP A 46 3.99 -20.49 -0.24
N VAL A 47 5.31 -20.52 0.04
CA VAL A 47 6.17 -19.32 -0.06
C VAL A 47 6.19 -18.80 -1.50
N ARG A 48 6.24 -19.70 -2.48
CA ARG A 48 6.26 -19.33 -3.91
C ARG A 48 4.93 -18.75 -4.40
N ILE A 49 3.82 -19.09 -3.74
CA ILE A 49 2.50 -18.51 -4.03
C ILE A 49 2.46 -17.04 -3.58
N TRP A 50 3.07 -16.72 -2.44
CA TRP A 50 2.99 -15.38 -1.83
C TRP A 50 4.15 -14.46 -2.19
N PHE A 51 5.34 -14.99 -2.46
CA PHE A 51 6.57 -14.23 -2.67
C PHE A 51 7.17 -14.51 -4.05
N SER A 52 7.39 -13.44 -4.80
CA SER A 52 8.06 -13.49 -6.11
C SER A 52 9.58 -13.69 -6.00
N SER A 53 10.17 -13.40 -4.85
CA SER A 53 11.61 -13.50 -4.60
C SER A 53 11.90 -13.85 -3.15
N LEU A 54 12.91 -14.69 -2.94
CA LEU A 54 13.41 -15.10 -1.64
C LEU A 54 14.93 -15.11 -1.69
N LYS A 55 15.59 -14.31 -0.84
CA LYS A 55 17.06 -14.23 -0.78
C LYS A 55 17.56 -13.97 0.65
N PRO A 56 18.82 -14.31 0.96
CA PRO A 56 19.46 -13.87 2.19
C PRO A 56 19.51 -12.33 2.27
N TRP A 57 19.40 -11.81 3.48
CA TRP A 57 19.60 -10.37 3.72
C TRP A 57 21.06 -9.98 3.50
N GLU A 58 21.28 -8.85 2.85
CA GLU A 58 22.59 -8.26 2.57
C GLU A 58 22.65 -6.83 3.12
N LYS A 59 23.86 -6.34 3.42
CA LYS A 59 24.06 -5.00 4.01
C LYS A 59 23.46 -3.83 3.21
N GLY A 60 23.24 -4.01 1.90
CA GLY A 60 22.63 -3.01 1.02
C GLY A 60 21.10 -3.01 1.03
N ASP A 61 20.46 -4.02 1.62
CA ASP A 61 19.01 -4.14 1.68
C ASP A 61 18.44 -3.16 2.70
N HIS A 62 17.55 -2.29 2.25
CA HIS A 62 16.82 -1.31 3.05
C HIS A 62 15.41 -1.14 2.50
N ALA A 63 14.55 -0.48 3.29
CA ALA A 63 13.20 -0.12 2.90
C ALA A 63 13.22 0.87 1.72
N LYS A 64 13.08 0.37 0.50
CA LYS A 64 13.14 1.19 -0.72
C LYS A 64 11.80 1.82 -1.06
N ASN A 65 10.70 1.13 -0.75
CA ASN A 65 9.37 1.51 -1.16
C ASN A 65 8.41 1.46 0.02
N ARG A 66 7.43 2.35 0.08
CA ARG A 66 6.40 2.40 1.10
C ARG A 66 5.02 2.48 0.45
N ARG A 67 4.01 2.05 1.19
CA ARG A 67 2.60 2.27 0.81
C ARG A 67 2.19 3.66 1.25
N ALA A 68 1.53 4.39 0.37
CA ALA A 68 1.02 5.72 0.64
C ALA A 68 -0.41 5.83 0.10
N TRP A 69 -1.33 6.30 0.94
CA TRP A 69 -2.67 6.68 0.49
C TRP A 69 -2.64 8.11 0.00
N LEU A 70 -3.05 8.34 -1.25
CA LEU A 70 -3.18 9.65 -1.86
C LEU A 70 -4.65 10.01 -1.99
N CYS A 71 -4.99 11.23 -1.61
CA CYS A 71 -6.26 11.87 -1.88
C CYS A 71 -6.08 12.85 -3.05
N ILE A 72 -6.81 12.60 -4.14
CA ILE A 72 -6.81 13.44 -5.34
C ILE A 72 -8.10 14.25 -5.35
N ARG A 73 -8.00 15.58 -5.37
CA ARG A 73 -9.14 16.52 -5.36
C ARG A 73 -9.19 17.36 -6.62
N GLY A 74 -10.37 17.88 -6.93
CA GLY A 74 -10.59 18.72 -8.12
C GLY A 74 -10.77 17.93 -9.42
N ILE A 75 -11.01 16.62 -9.32
CA ILE A 75 -11.16 15.74 -10.49
C ILE A 75 -12.46 16.09 -11.24
N PRO A 76 -12.40 16.37 -12.54
CA PRO A 76 -13.60 16.54 -13.35
C PRO A 76 -14.42 15.25 -13.39
N LEU A 77 -15.74 15.34 -13.23
CA LEU A 77 -16.62 14.17 -13.14
C LEU A 77 -16.53 13.22 -14.34
N HIS A 78 -16.32 13.75 -15.54
CA HIS A 78 -16.16 12.96 -16.75
C HIS A 78 -14.82 12.22 -16.83
N ALA A 79 -13.86 12.56 -15.97
CA ALA A 79 -12.58 11.87 -15.81
C ALA A 79 -12.55 10.90 -14.62
N TRP A 80 -13.67 10.70 -13.93
CA TRP A 80 -13.75 9.81 -12.77
C TRP A 80 -13.80 8.32 -13.19
N CYS A 81 -12.63 7.79 -13.54
CA CYS A 81 -12.45 6.41 -13.97
C CYS A 81 -11.09 5.85 -13.53
N ASN A 82 -10.96 4.53 -13.57
CA ASN A 82 -9.76 3.82 -13.13
C ASN A 82 -8.53 4.18 -13.97
N GLU A 83 -8.70 4.48 -15.26
CA GLU A 83 -7.62 4.92 -16.14
C GLU A 83 -7.03 6.26 -15.68
N PHE A 84 -7.87 7.20 -15.26
CA PHE A 84 -7.41 8.48 -14.71
C PHE A 84 -6.63 8.27 -13.41
N PHE A 85 -7.14 7.44 -12.51
CA PHE A 85 -6.48 7.10 -11.25
C PHE A 85 -5.12 6.41 -11.47
N GLN A 86 -5.04 5.51 -12.44
CA GLN A 86 -3.78 4.88 -12.85
C GLN A 86 -2.77 5.90 -13.36
N ILE A 87 -3.19 6.82 -14.24
CA ILE A 87 -2.32 7.86 -14.80
C ILE A 87 -1.79 8.76 -13.69
N VAL A 88 -2.66 9.31 -12.85
CA VAL A 88 -2.24 10.21 -11.76
C VAL A 88 -1.40 9.45 -10.73
N GLY A 89 -1.82 8.25 -10.34
CA GLY A 89 -1.08 7.40 -9.40
C GLY A 89 0.34 7.08 -9.86
N SER A 90 0.53 6.81 -11.16
CA SER A 90 1.84 6.49 -11.74
C SER A 90 2.88 7.60 -11.62
N LEU A 91 2.45 8.85 -11.39
CA LEU A 91 3.36 9.97 -11.12
C LEU A 91 4.03 9.85 -9.75
N PHE A 92 3.43 9.07 -8.84
CA PHE A 92 3.85 8.97 -7.45
C PHE A 92 4.36 7.59 -7.07
N GLY A 93 3.98 6.54 -7.82
CA GLY A 93 4.40 5.16 -7.61
C GLY A 93 3.52 4.18 -8.37
N ASP A 94 3.69 2.88 -8.10
CA ASP A 94 2.83 1.86 -8.70
C ASP A 94 1.46 1.89 -8.01
N LEU A 95 0.37 2.03 -8.76
CA LEU A 95 -0.98 1.96 -8.20
C LEU A 95 -1.23 0.55 -7.66
N VAL A 96 -1.52 0.46 -6.36
CA VAL A 96 -1.78 -0.81 -5.67
C VAL A 96 -3.27 -1.07 -5.54
N ARG A 97 -4.04 -0.06 -5.14
CA ARG A 97 -5.50 -0.18 -5.03
C ARG A 97 -6.18 1.18 -5.19
N VAL A 98 -7.43 1.15 -5.62
CA VAL A 98 -8.35 2.29 -5.52
C VAL A 98 -9.31 2.02 -4.37
N ASP A 99 -9.65 3.04 -3.58
CA ASP A 99 -10.62 2.88 -2.50
C ASP A 99 -12.00 2.47 -3.07
N PRO A 100 -12.70 1.47 -2.51
CA PRO A 100 -13.98 1.02 -3.03
C PRO A 100 -15.05 2.12 -3.10
N ALA A 101 -15.06 3.10 -2.19
CA ALA A 101 -16.01 4.20 -2.25
C ALA A 101 -15.69 5.17 -3.40
N THR A 102 -14.42 5.28 -3.77
CA THR A 102 -13.96 6.00 -4.97
C THR A 102 -14.39 5.28 -6.25
N GLU A 103 -14.17 3.97 -6.35
CA GLU A 103 -14.58 3.15 -7.50
C GLU A 103 -16.09 3.17 -7.72
N GLN A 104 -16.85 3.04 -6.63
CA GLN A 104 -18.32 3.02 -6.64
C GLN A 104 -18.93 4.42 -6.71
N ARG A 105 -18.11 5.48 -6.75
CA ARG A 105 -18.55 6.88 -6.81
C ARG A 105 -19.49 7.28 -5.67
N HIS A 106 -19.35 6.65 -4.50
CA HIS A 106 -20.10 7.02 -3.30
C HIS A 106 -19.72 8.41 -2.80
N ARG A 107 -18.49 8.84 -3.11
CA ARG A 107 -17.96 10.17 -2.85
C ARG A 107 -17.26 10.68 -4.10
N LEU A 108 -17.41 11.97 -4.35
CA LEU A 108 -16.88 12.67 -5.54
C LEU A 108 -16.11 13.95 -5.16
N ASP A 109 -15.93 14.20 -3.86
CA ASP A 109 -15.13 15.31 -3.30
C ASP A 109 -13.62 15.02 -3.33
N GLY A 110 -13.25 13.74 -3.40
CA GLY A 110 -11.88 13.29 -3.62
C GLY A 110 -11.83 11.80 -3.99
N ALA A 111 -10.81 11.42 -4.74
CA ALA A 111 -10.49 10.02 -5.01
C ALA A 111 -9.36 9.57 -4.10
N TRP A 112 -9.52 8.42 -3.45
CA TRP A 112 -8.48 7.82 -2.62
C TRP A 112 -7.86 6.63 -3.34
N ILE A 113 -6.54 6.67 -3.47
CA ILE A 113 -5.76 5.61 -4.09
C ILE A 113 -4.56 5.24 -3.21
N GLU A 114 -4.18 3.97 -3.19
CA GLU A 114 -2.95 3.52 -2.55
C GLU A 114 -1.89 3.30 -3.63
N VAL A 115 -0.71 3.87 -3.43
CA VAL A 115 0.45 3.68 -4.29
C VAL A 115 1.61 3.05 -3.53
N LEU A 116 2.43 2.27 -4.23
CA LEU A 116 3.74 1.83 -3.79
C LEU A 116 4.77 2.83 -4.30
N THR A 117 5.25 3.70 -3.42
CA THR A 117 6.16 4.80 -3.76
C THR A 117 7.56 4.60 -3.20
N SER A 118 8.58 4.99 -3.96
CA SER A 118 9.97 5.09 -3.49
C SER A 118 10.29 6.47 -2.89
N GLN A 119 9.33 7.39 -2.88
CA GLN A 119 9.51 8.73 -2.32
C GLN A 119 9.56 8.66 -0.80
N GLY A 120 10.66 9.14 -0.20
CA GLY A 120 10.83 9.15 1.25
C GLY A 120 10.03 10.23 1.98
N GLY A 121 9.73 11.35 1.32
CA GLY A 121 8.98 12.47 1.89
C GLY A 121 7.46 12.30 1.74
N THR A 122 6.71 13.17 2.43
CA THR A 122 5.26 13.31 2.26
C THR A 122 4.93 13.87 0.88
N ILE A 123 3.92 13.28 0.23
CA ILE A 123 3.47 13.73 -1.08
C ILE A 123 2.41 14.82 -0.91
N GLU A 124 2.71 16.02 -1.40
CA GLU A 124 1.77 17.14 -1.52
C GLU A 124 2.10 17.90 -2.81
N LYS A 125 1.21 17.83 -3.80
CA LYS A 125 1.43 18.39 -5.14
C LYS A 125 0.13 18.86 -5.76
N ASP A 126 0.18 20.05 -6.36
CA ASP A 126 -0.83 20.48 -7.31
C ASP A 126 -0.36 20.19 -8.74
N LEU A 127 -1.26 19.68 -9.57
CA LEU A 127 -1.00 19.28 -10.95
C LEU A 127 -2.00 19.97 -11.87
N GLU A 128 -1.54 20.37 -13.06
CA GLU A 128 -2.43 20.68 -14.18
C GLU A 128 -2.56 19.44 -15.07
N VAL A 129 -3.79 18.98 -15.26
CA VAL A 129 -4.10 17.86 -16.16
C VAL A 129 -4.92 18.36 -17.35
N VAL A 130 -4.61 17.81 -18.53
CA VAL A 130 -5.38 18.07 -19.75
C VAL A 130 -6.33 16.89 -19.95
N ILE A 131 -7.64 17.18 -19.97
CA ILE A 131 -8.67 16.16 -20.15
C ILE A 131 -9.58 16.62 -21.28
N ALA A 132 -9.58 15.87 -22.37
CA ALA A 132 -10.25 16.20 -23.62
C ALA A 132 -9.87 17.62 -24.11
N ASP A 133 -10.76 18.59 -23.97
CA ASP A 133 -10.63 19.98 -24.41
C ASP A 133 -10.33 20.97 -23.27
N GLY A 134 -10.28 20.50 -22.02
CA GLY A 134 -10.09 21.34 -20.83
C GLY A 134 -8.76 21.14 -20.10
N ARG A 135 -8.31 22.20 -19.41
CA ARG A 135 -7.25 22.12 -18.39
C ARG A 135 -7.88 22.21 -17.01
N TYR A 136 -7.46 21.34 -16.12
CA TYR A 136 -7.98 21.25 -14.77
C TYR A 136 -6.83 21.22 -13.78
N SER A 137 -6.96 22.02 -12.72
CA SER A 137 -6.04 21.96 -11.59
C SER A 137 -6.56 20.93 -10.59
N ILE A 138 -5.74 19.93 -10.30
CA ILE A 138 -6.01 18.91 -9.29
C ILE A 138 -4.97 19.01 -8.18
N SER A 139 -5.36 18.61 -6.97
CA SER A 139 -4.45 18.55 -5.82
C SER A 139 -4.31 17.11 -5.35
N VAL A 140 -3.08 16.67 -5.12
CA VAL A 140 -2.73 15.33 -4.66
C VAL A 140 -2.03 15.46 -3.32
N VAL A 141 -2.67 14.94 -2.28
CA VAL A 141 -2.16 15.02 -0.91
C VAL A 141 -2.12 13.62 -0.33
N GLU A 142 -0.99 13.27 0.25
CA GLU A 142 -0.84 12.05 1.03
C GLU A 142 -1.66 12.15 2.31
N PHE A 143 -2.52 11.16 2.51
CA PHE A 143 -3.31 11.05 3.71
C PHE A 143 -2.46 10.47 4.84
N GLN A 144 -2.09 11.32 5.80
CA GLN A 144 -1.50 10.90 7.07
C GLN A 144 -2.61 10.52 8.07
N GLY A 145 -3.45 9.55 7.70
CA GLY A 145 -4.23 8.83 8.71
C GLY A 145 -3.36 7.73 9.26
N LEU A 146 -3.29 7.59 10.58
CA LEU A 146 -2.68 6.44 11.25
C LEU A 146 -3.12 5.18 10.49
N THR A 147 -2.16 4.43 9.94
CA THR A 147 -2.40 3.04 9.55
C THR A 147 -2.60 2.27 10.85
N ASP A 148 -3.71 2.53 11.53
CA ASP A 148 -4.21 1.63 12.54
C ASP A 148 -4.66 0.39 11.78
N ASP A 149 -4.00 -0.72 12.10
CA ASP A 149 -4.48 -2.07 11.81
C ASP A 149 -5.96 -2.17 12.21
N CYS A 150 -6.85 -1.94 11.27
CA CYS A 150 -8.28 -2.12 11.47
C CYS A 150 -8.72 -3.44 10.84
N THR A 151 -8.28 -4.54 11.46
CA THR A 151 -9.19 -5.65 11.77
C THR A 151 -9.90 -5.33 13.08
N ALA A 152 -10.77 -4.32 13.05
CA ALA A 152 -11.71 -4.08 14.14
C ALA A 152 -13.01 -3.51 13.54
N ASP A 153 -13.93 -4.46 13.37
CA ASP A 153 -15.35 -4.42 13.64
C ASP A 153 -16.13 -3.09 13.52
N SER A 154 -17.28 -3.27 12.89
CA SER A 154 -18.43 -2.37 12.85
C SER A 154 -18.72 -1.67 14.18
N GLY A 155 -18.78 -0.33 14.17
CA GLY A 155 -19.19 0.42 15.36
C GLY A 155 -19.21 1.92 15.15
N ARG A 156 -20.37 2.46 14.75
CA ARG A 156 -20.68 3.89 14.75
C ARG A 156 -20.42 4.52 16.12
N ASN A 157 -19.82 5.71 16.18
CA ASN A 157 -20.61 6.88 16.57
C ASN A 157 -19.93 8.22 16.23
N SER A 158 -20.76 9.07 15.63
CA SER A 158 -20.58 10.50 15.43
C SER A 158 -20.40 11.22 16.76
N LEU A 159 -19.44 12.16 16.82
CA LEU A 159 -19.47 13.27 17.77
C LEU A 159 -19.41 14.58 16.99
N VAL A 160 -20.54 15.27 17.00
CA VAL A 160 -20.69 16.70 16.66
C VAL A 160 -19.94 17.56 17.68
N PRO A 161 -19.46 18.76 17.30
CA PRO A 161 -18.76 19.65 18.22
C PRO A 161 -19.76 20.42 19.09
N GLU A 162 -19.43 20.61 20.37
CA GLU A 162 -20.05 21.66 21.19
C GLU A 162 -19.19 22.94 21.18
N VAL A 163 -19.91 24.04 21.29
CA VAL A 163 -19.55 25.46 21.06
C VAL A 163 -18.44 25.97 21.98
#